data_AF-A0A1E5VX69-F1
#
_entry.id   AF-A0A1E5VX69-F1
#
_cell.length_a   1.000
_cell.length_b   1.000
_cell.length_c   1.000
_cell.angle_alpha   90.00
_cell.angle_beta   90.00
_cell.angle_gamma   90.00
#
_symmetry.space_group_name_H-M   'P 1'
#
loop_
_entity.id
_entity.type
_entity.pdbx_description
1 polymer ?
#
loop_
_entity_poly.entity_id
_entity_poly.type
_entity_poly.pdbx_seq_one_letter_code
_entity_poly.pdbx_strand_id
1 'polypeptide(L)'
;MDQCPYSPRRRKPPPPPPLPSPSPALPVPPPPQLLASIAGAAREDHTADLPEELLALVFGLLGSGDRKRYSLVCRRWLAAEAASCLRLALDARAPLLADSALPRLLARFPALSKLALKCDRHAESVGDPALVLVADRLGPGLRRLKLRSLR
;
A
#
# COMPACT_ATOMS: atom_id res chain seq x y z
N MET A 1 -53.29 -47.22 -7.69
CA MET A 1 -52.93 -46.73 -6.34
C MET A 1 -51.54 -47.27 -6.05
N ASP A 2 -50.52 -46.59 -6.56
CA ASP A 2 -49.14 -47.02 -6.60
C ASP A 2 -48.40 -46.61 -5.32
N GLN A 3 -47.89 -47.59 -4.57
CA GLN A 3 -47.05 -47.37 -3.41
C GLN A 3 -45.57 -47.45 -3.81
N CYS A 4 -44.87 -46.32 -3.76
CA CYS A 4 -43.43 -46.23 -3.90
C CYS A 4 -42.72 -46.71 -2.61
N PRO A 5 -41.70 -47.59 -2.67
CA PRO A 5 -40.96 -48.01 -1.48
C PRO A 5 -39.91 -46.97 -1.05
N TYR A 6 -39.89 -46.67 0.24
CA TYR A 6 -38.88 -45.85 0.91
C TYR A 6 -37.48 -46.49 0.81
N SER A 7 -36.52 -45.79 0.23
CA SER A 7 -35.10 -46.15 0.30
C SER A 7 -34.49 -45.69 1.62
N PRO A 8 -33.75 -46.53 2.37
CA PRO A 8 -33.11 -46.10 3.60
C PRO A 8 -31.91 -45.18 3.31
N ARG A 9 -31.89 -44.00 3.93
CA ARG A 9 -30.76 -43.06 3.84
C ARG A 9 -29.52 -43.66 4.52
N ARG A 10 -28.53 -44.03 3.72
CA ARG A 10 -27.18 -44.41 4.18
C ARG A 10 -26.57 -43.21 4.93
N ARG A 11 -26.45 -43.31 6.26
CA ARG A 11 -25.75 -42.29 7.05
C ARG A 11 -24.26 -42.35 6.70
N LYS A 12 -23.72 -41.23 6.19
CA LYS A 12 -22.29 -41.07 5.90
C LYS A 12 -21.54 -40.97 7.23
N PRO A 13 -20.45 -41.73 7.45
CA PRO A 13 -19.67 -41.64 8.68
C PRO A 13 -19.05 -40.23 8.84
N PRO A 14 -18.83 -39.77 10.08
CA PRO A 14 -18.18 -38.49 10.34
C PRO A 14 -16.75 -38.50 9.79
N PRO A 15 -16.23 -37.34 9.33
CA PRO A 15 -14.86 -37.24 8.86
C PRO A 15 -13.88 -37.51 10.01
N PRO A 16 -12.70 -38.10 9.71
CA PRO A 16 -11.64 -38.30 10.71
C PRO A 16 -11.11 -36.95 11.23
N PRO A 17 -10.53 -36.91 12.44
CA PRO A 17 -9.91 -35.70 12.97
C PRO A 17 -8.76 -35.23 12.05
N PRO A 18 -8.53 -33.91 11.96
CA PRO A 18 -7.43 -33.37 11.16
C PRO A 18 -6.08 -33.88 11.71
N LEU A 19 -5.22 -34.31 10.80
CA LEU A 19 -3.83 -34.65 11.11
C LEU A 19 -3.13 -33.41 11.72
N PRO A 20 -2.20 -33.59 12.67
CA PRO A 20 -1.39 -32.49 13.17
C PRO A 20 -0.64 -31.85 12.01
N SER A 21 -0.83 -30.54 11.84
CA SER A 21 -0.09 -29.72 10.89
C SER A 21 1.42 -29.86 11.15
N PRO A 22 2.26 -29.99 10.13
CA PRO A 22 3.70 -29.96 10.33
C PRO A 22 4.05 -28.60 10.95
N SER A 23 4.76 -28.63 12.08
CA SER A 23 5.31 -27.43 12.71
C SER A 23 6.01 -26.58 11.64
N PRO A 24 5.84 -25.25 11.65
CA PRO A 24 6.61 -24.39 10.77
C PRO A 24 8.08 -24.62 11.08
N ALA A 25 8.79 -25.28 10.16
CA ALA A 25 10.23 -25.35 10.22
C ALA A 25 10.74 -23.90 10.27
N LEU A 26 11.46 -23.56 11.33
CA LEU A 26 12.14 -22.28 11.44
C LEU A 26 12.96 -22.10 10.15
N PRO A 27 12.96 -20.90 9.53
CA PRO A 27 13.80 -20.64 8.37
C PRO A 27 15.24 -20.97 8.72
N VAL A 28 15.81 -21.96 8.05
CA VAL A 28 17.24 -22.26 8.17
C VAL A 28 17.98 -20.98 7.78
N PRO A 29 18.85 -20.43 8.67
CA PRO A 29 19.60 -19.25 8.32
C PRO A 29 20.43 -19.56 7.07
N PRO A 30 20.42 -18.67 6.06
CA PRO A 30 21.19 -18.90 4.85
C PRO A 30 22.67 -19.08 5.20
N PRO A 31 23.40 -19.97 4.51
CA PRO A 31 24.81 -20.18 4.77
C PRO A 31 25.56 -18.84 4.64
N PRO A 32 26.58 -18.58 5.48
CA PRO A 32 27.29 -17.30 5.54
C PRO A 32 27.92 -16.90 4.19
N GLN A 33 28.17 -17.87 3.31
CA GLN A 33 28.68 -17.66 1.95
C GLN A 33 27.66 -16.99 1.02
N LEU A 34 26.36 -17.28 1.21
CA LEU A 34 25.27 -16.63 0.47
C LEU A 34 25.06 -15.21 1.01
N LEU A 35 25.14 -15.01 2.32
CA LEU A 35 25.11 -13.68 2.93
C LEU A 35 26.30 -12.81 2.48
N ALA A 36 27.49 -13.41 2.41
CA ALA A 36 28.71 -12.76 1.91
C ALA A 36 28.67 -12.51 0.39
N SER A 37 28.01 -13.36 -0.39
CA SER A 37 27.79 -13.12 -1.83
C SER A 37 26.80 -11.97 -2.06
N ILE A 38 25.79 -11.82 -1.19
CA ILE A 38 24.86 -10.69 -1.22
C ILE A 38 25.52 -9.40 -0.71
N ALA A 39 26.42 -9.50 0.27
CA ALA A 39 27.13 -8.36 0.84
C ALA A 39 28.36 -7.93 0.01
N GLY A 40 28.98 -8.86 -0.72
CA GLY A 40 30.20 -8.66 -1.51
C GLY A 40 29.95 -8.34 -2.98
N ALA A 41 28.77 -8.67 -3.50
CA ALA A 41 28.27 -8.01 -4.69
C ALA A 41 27.71 -6.66 -4.25
N ALA A 42 28.54 -5.62 -4.25
CA ALA A 42 28.04 -4.27 -4.48
C ALA A 42 27.34 -4.32 -5.85
N ARG A 43 26.08 -4.74 -5.86
CA ARG A 43 25.24 -4.82 -7.05
C ARG A 43 25.21 -3.39 -7.59
N GLU A 44 25.97 -3.15 -8.64
CA GLU A 44 26.07 -1.85 -9.28
C GLU A 44 24.65 -1.37 -9.56
N ASP A 45 24.28 -0.25 -8.95
CA ASP A 45 23.01 0.40 -9.25
C ASP A 45 23.15 1.02 -10.64
N HIS A 46 22.81 0.27 -11.68
CA HIS A 46 22.80 0.77 -13.06
C HIS A 46 21.83 1.93 -13.27
N THR A 47 20.99 2.23 -12.27
CA THR A 47 20.15 3.41 -12.30
C THR A 47 20.90 4.63 -11.76
N ALA A 48 22.04 4.52 -11.07
CA ALA A 48 22.76 5.63 -10.41
C ALA A 48 22.91 6.89 -11.29
N ASP A 49 23.26 6.71 -12.56
CA ASP A 49 23.50 7.81 -13.51
C ASP A 49 22.23 8.32 -14.20
N LEU A 50 21.07 7.70 -13.91
CA LEU A 50 19.79 8.09 -14.49
C LEU A 50 19.24 9.35 -13.79
N PRO A 51 18.99 10.44 -14.54
CA PRO A 51 18.37 11.65 -14.01
C PRO A 51 16.98 11.39 -13.42
N GLU A 52 16.61 12.17 -12.41
CA GLU A 52 15.30 12.11 -11.74
C GLU A 52 14.13 12.29 -12.72
N GLU A 53 14.30 13.08 -13.78
CA GLU A 53 13.27 13.30 -14.81
C GLU A 53 12.96 12.01 -15.57
N LEU A 54 13.98 11.20 -15.86
CA LEU A 54 13.80 9.92 -16.54
C LEU A 54 13.16 8.88 -15.61
N LEU A 55 13.51 8.88 -14.32
CA LEU A 55 12.79 8.08 -13.32
C LEU A 55 11.31 8.50 -13.22
N ALA A 56 11.03 9.80 -13.24
CA ALA A 56 9.66 10.31 -13.23
C ALA A 56 8.87 9.86 -14.47
N LEU A 57 9.50 9.83 -15.65
CA LEU A 57 8.89 9.27 -16.87
C LEU A 57 8.55 7.79 -16.70
N VAL A 58 9.47 6.99 -16.15
CA VAL A 58 9.20 5.58 -15.84
C VAL A 58 7.97 5.45 -14.92
N PHE A 59 7.91 6.21 -13.82
CA PHE A 59 6.74 6.22 -12.93
C PHE A 59 5.44 6.70 -13.61
N GLY A 60 5.54 7.54 -14.64
CA GLY A 60 4.42 7.96 -15.47
C GLY A 60 3.87 6.83 -16.37
N LEU A 61 4.73 5.89 -16.78
CA LEU A 61 4.37 4.73 -17.58
C LEU A 61 3.88 3.53 -16.74
N LEU A 62 4.19 3.51 -15.44
CA LEU A 62 3.78 2.45 -14.53
C LEU A 62 2.30 2.57 -14.10
N GLY A 63 1.64 1.42 -13.99
CA GLY A 63 0.32 1.33 -13.35
C GLY A 63 0.39 1.65 -11.85
N SER A 64 -0.75 2.04 -11.25
CA SER A 64 -0.80 2.45 -9.84
C SER A 64 -0.35 1.38 -8.84
N GLY A 65 -0.50 0.09 -9.18
CA GLY A 65 -0.04 -1.02 -8.34
C GLY A 65 1.49 -1.14 -8.32
N ASP A 66 2.13 -0.91 -9.47
CA ASP A 66 3.57 -1.10 -9.63
C ASP A 66 4.36 0.07 -9.09
N ARG A 67 3.85 1.31 -9.24
CA ARG A 67 4.48 2.52 -8.68
C ARG A 67 4.86 2.34 -7.20
N LYS A 68 3.99 1.75 -6.39
CA LYS A 68 4.27 1.46 -4.98
C LYS A 68 5.42 0.48 -4.79
N ARG A 69 5.41 -0.64 -5.52
CA ARG A 69 6.47 -1.68 -5.41
C ARG A 69 7.83 -1.12 -5.82
N TYR A 70 7.89 -0.44 -6.96
CA TYR A 70 9.12 0.11 -7.50
C TYR A 70 9.66 1.28 -6.67
N SER A 71 8.80 2.08 -6.03
CA SER A 71 9.25 3.14 -5.12
C SER A 71 10.05 2.64 -3.92
N LEU A 72 9.93 1.34 -3.57
CA LEU A 72 10.59 0.75 -2.41
C LEU A 72 11.95 0.13 -2.74
N VAL A 73 12.39 0.19 -4.01
CA VAL A 73 13.69 -0.36 -4.43
C VAL A 73 14.85 0.37 -3.74
N CYS A 74 14.83 1.71 -3.77
CA CYS A 74 15.80 2.54 -3.07
C CYS A 74 15.21 3.92 -2.75
N ARG A 75 15.92 4.71 -1.93
CA ARG A 75 15.47 6.07 -1.53
C ARG A 75 15.29 7.00 -2.73
N ARG A 76 16.12 6.86 -3.79
CA ARG A 76 16.04 7.70 -4.98
C ARG A 76 14.75 7.44 -5.76
N TRP A 77 14.41 6.17 -5.93
CA TRP A 77 13.13 5.76 -6.54
C TRP A 77 11.92 6.19 -5.70
N LEU A 78 12.02 6.15 -4.37
CA LEU A 78 10.97 6.65 -3.48
C LEU A 78 10.71 8.16 -3.68
N ALA A 79 11.77 8.96 -3.83
CA ALA A 79 11.67 10.40 -4.06
C ALA A 79 11.09 10.71 -5.45
N ALA A 80 11.55 10.01 -6.50
CA ALA A 80 11.06 10.19 -7.86
C ALA A 80 9.59 9.76 -8.01
N GLU A 81 9.15 8.70 -7.33
CA GLU A 81 7.73 8.33 -7.28
C GLU A 81 6.89 9.47 -6.71
N ALA A 82 7.36 10.06 -5.60
CA ALA A 82 6.64 11.09 -4.91
C ALA A 82 6.57 12.40 -5.72
N ALA A 83 7.67 12.77 -6.37
CA ALA A 83 7.73 13.91 -7.27
C ALA A 83 6.81 13.76 -8.50
N SER A 84 6.58 12.53 -8.96
CA SER A 84 5.72 12.22 -10.12
C SER A 84 4.26 11.89 -9.73
N CYS A 85 3.90 11.96 -8.44
CA CYS A 85 2.57 11.54 -7.97
C CYS A 85 1.55 12.68 -8.04
N LEU A 86 0.72 12.65 -9.09
CA LEU A 86 -0.33 13.65 -9.29
C LEU A 86 -1.62 13.39 -8.49
N ARG A 87 -1.81 12.16 -7.99
CA ARG A 87 -3.05 11.72 -7.34
C ARG A 87 -2.76 10.89 -6.10
N LEU A 88 -3.38 11.28 -4.99
CA LEU A 88 -3.23 10.58 -3.71
C LEU A 88 -4.60 10.31 -3.09
N ALA A 89 -4.79 9.10 -2.57
CA ALA A 89 -5.95 8.74 -1.77
C ALA A 89 -5.46 8.33 -0.38
N LEU A 90 -5.96 9.02 0.64
CA LEU A 90 -5.59 8.82 2.03
C LEU A 90 -6.78 8.33 2.84
N ASP A 91 -6.45 7.50 3.82
CA ASP A 91 -7.34 7.18 4.91
C ASP A 91 -7.39 8.37 5.86
N ALA A 92 -8.57 8.92 6.03
CA ALA A 92 -8.82 10.18 6.72
C ALA A 92 -9.17 10.00 8.19
N ARG A 93 -8.84 8.85 8.79
CA ARG A 93 -8.97 8.63 10.24
C ARG A 93 -8.09 9.60 11.03
N ALA A 94 -8.67 10.28 12.02
CA ALA A 94 -7.97 11.26 12.84
C ALA A 94 -6.66 10.73 13.46
N PRO A 95 -6.60 9.50 14.01
CA PRO A 95 -5.36 8.95 14.56
C PRO A 95 -4.23 8.76 13.53
N LEU A 96 -4.56 8.58 12.24
CA LEU A 96 -3.55 8.37 11.19
C LEU A 96 -2.96 9.68 10.66
N LEU A 97 -3.76 10.74 10.70
CA LEU A 97 -3.44 12.04 10.12
C LEU A 97 -3.29 13.14 11.19
N ALA A 98 -3.02 12.74 12.44
CA ALA A 98 -2.75 13.65 13.54
C ALA A 98 -1.73 14.73 13.15
N ASP A 99 -1.84 15.91 13.78
CA ASP A 99 -1.35 17.21 13.28
C ASP A 99 0.05 17.26 12.66
N SER A 100 0.98 16.40 13.10
CA SER A 100 2.35 16.35 12.53
C SER A 100 2.52 15.44 11.30
N ALA A 101 1.67 14.43 11.14
CA ALA A 101 1.80 13.42 10.09
C ALA A 101 1.30 13.95 8.74
N LEU A 102 0.15 14.62 8.73
CA LEU A 102 -0.46 15.10 7.49
C LEU A 102 0.42 16.11 6.75
N PRO A 103 0.97 17.18 7.37
CA PRO A 103 1.84 18.12 6.66
C PRO A 103 3.08 17.48 6.06
N ARG A 104 3.72 16.54 6.79
CA ARG A 104 4.89 15.80 6.32
C ARG A 104 4.55 14.91 5.12
N LEU A 105 3.39 14.27 5.16
CA LEU A 105 2.92 13.43 4.08
C LEU A 105 2.64 14.26 2.83
N LEU A 106 1.99 15.42 2.95
CA LEU A 106 1.71 16.30 1.82
C LEU A 106 2.99 16.90 1.22
N ALA A 107 3.94 17.31 2.07
CA ALA A 107 5.23 17.86 1.64
C ALA A 107 6.07 16.87 0.81
N ARG A 108 5.86 15.55 1.00
CA ARG A 108 6.51 14.52 0.19
C ARG A 108 6.06 14.53 -1.27
N PHE A 109 4.86 15.01 -1.60
CA PHE A 109 4.29 14.94 -2.94
C PHE A 109 4.14 16.32 -3.59
N PRO A 110 5.22 16.92 -4.13
CA PRO A 110 5.21 18.30 -4.62
C PRO A 110 4.32 18.51 -5.85
N ALA A 111 4.08 17.47 -6.67
CA ALA A 111 3.23 17.56 -7.86
C ALA A 111 1.76 17.16 -7.62
N LEU A 112 1.36 16.95 -6.36
CA LEU A 112 0.02 16.48 -6.02
C LEU A 112 -1.04 17.50 -6.44
N SER A 113 -1.94 17.10 -7.35
CA SER A 113 -3.04 17.95 -7.83
C SER A 113 -4.41 17.38 -7.57
N LYS A 114 -4.53 16.11 -7.17
CA LYS A 114 -5.80 15.45 -6.87
C LYS A 114 -5.70 14.67 -5.57
N LEU A 115 -6.39 15.12 -4.54
CA LEU A 115 -6.44 14.48 -3.23
C LEU A 115 -7.81 13.85 -3.00
N ALA A 116 -7.84 12.64 -2.47
CA ALA A 116 -9.03 12.01 -1.92
C ALA A 116 -8.80 11.65 -0.45
N LEU A 117 -9.66 12.16 0.42
CA LEU A 117 -9.72 11.80 1.84
C LEU A 117 -10.93 10.89 2.05
N LYS A 118 -10.69 9.67 2.55
CA LYS A 118 -11.74 8.68 2.81
C LYS A 118 -11.61 8.18 4.23
N CYS A 119 -12.68 8.28 5.02
CA CYS A 119 -12.74 7.61 6.31
C CYS A 119 -13.67 6.40 6.25
N ASP A 120 -13.50 5.46 7.18
CA ASP A 120 -14.54 4.48 7.46
C ASP A 120 -15.73 5.17 8.14
N ARG A 121 -16.96 4.76 7.83
CA ARG A 121 -18.17 5.29 8.45
C ARG A 121 -18.20 5.08 9.97
N HIS A 122 -17.45 4.13 10.51
CA HIS A 122 -17.42 3.84 11.94
C HIS A 122 -16.25 4.53 12.67
N ALA A 123 -15.35 5.19 11.94
CA ALA A 123 -14.17 5.80 12.51
C ALA A 123 -14.29 7.34 12.56
N GLU A 124 -13.62 7.93 13.54
CA GLU A 124 -13.48 9.38 13.64
C GLU A 124 -12.57 9.90 12.52
N SER A 125 -13.08 10.81 11.71
CA SER A 125 -12.33 11.46 10.64
C SER A 125 -11.57 12.68 11.13
N VAL A 126 -10.58 13.09 10.34
CA VAL A 126 -9.96 14.40 10.48
C VAL A 126 -11.01 15.53 10.41
N GLY A 127 -10.85 16.53 11.29
CA GLY A 127 -11.70 17.72 11.32
C GLY A 127 -11.11 18.91 10.55
N ASP A 128 -11.72 20.08 10.75
CA ASP A 128 -11.37 21.32 10.06
C ASP A 128 -9.89 21.74 10.16
N PRO A 129 -9.20 21.59 11.31
CA PRO A 129 -7.77 21.96 11.39
C PRO A 129 -6.90 21.21 10.37
N ALA A 130 -7.21 19.93 10.10
CA ALA A 130 -6.51 19.15 9.09
C ALA A 130 -6.83 19.64 7.67
N LEU A 131 -8.06 20.07 7.42
CA LEU A 131 -8.46 20.62 6.12
C LEU A 131 -7.80 21.98 5.85
N VAL A 132 -7.61 22.80 6.89
CA VAL A 132 -6.81 24.03 6.82
C VAL A 132 -5.38 23.70 6.40
N LEU A 133 -4.74 22.69 7.02
CA LEU A 133 -3.40 22.24 6.62
C LEU A 133 -3.34 21.75 5.17
N VAL A 134 -4.40 21.09 4.67
CA VAL A 134 -4.51 20.69 3.25
C VAL A 134 -4.58 21.92 2.34
N ALA A 135 -5.40 22.91 2.70
CA ALA A 135 -5.56 24.14 1.95
C ALA A 135 -4.25 24.95 1.92
N ASP A 136 -3.59 25.11 3.06
CA ASP A 136 -2.33 25.86 3.18
C ASP A 136 -1.20 25.22 2.36
N ARG A 137 -1.14 23.89 2.33
CA ARG A 137 -0.04 23.16 1.66
C ARG A 137 -0.28 22.93 0.18
N LEU A 138 -1.51 22.65 -0.24
CA LEU A 138 -1.81 22.24 -1.61
C LEU A 138 -2.68 23.25 -2.38
N GLY A 139 -3.27 24.24 -1.71
CA GLY A 139 -4.25 25.18 -2.26
C GLY A 139 -3.98 25.66 -3.69
N PRO A 140 -2.82 26.25 -3.99
CA PRO A 140 -2.54 26.79 -5.33
C PRO A 140 -2.42 25.72 -6.44
N GLY A 141 -2.09 24.47 -6.09
CA GLY A 141 -1.89 23.36 -7.04
C GLY A 141 -3.03 22.34 -7.09
N LEU A 142 -3.94 22.36 -6.10
CA LEU A 142 -4.97 21.33 -5.94
C LEU A 142 -6.13 21.55 -6.92
N ARG A 143 -6.18 20.74 -7.97
CA ARG A 143 -7.24 20.75 -9.00
C ARG A 143 -8.49 19.97 -8.58
N ARG A 144 -8.37 19.08 -7.60
CA ARG A 144 -9.48 18.25 -7.13
C ARG A 144 -9.29 17.79 -5.70
N LEU A 145 -10.27 18.07 -4.85
CA LEU A 145 -10.42 17.48 -3.53
C LEU A 145 -11.67 16.59 -3.52
N LYS A 146 -11.54 15.35 -3.04
CA LYS A 146 -12.67 14.44 -2.81
C LYS A 146 -12.74 14.08 -1.34
N LEU A 147 -13.85 14.39 -0.70
CA LEU A 147 -14.12 14.00 0.68
C LEU A 147 -15.15 12.86 0.67
N ARG A 148 -14.87 11.78 1.40
CA ARG A 148 -15.71 10.57 1.45
C ARG A 148 -15.89 10.13 2.89
N SER A 149 -17.14 10.12 3.36
CA SER A 149 -17.50 9.63 4.69
C SER A 149 -16.75 10.33 5.83
N LEU A 150 -16.42 11.62 5.66
CA LEU A 150 -15.95 12.45 6.77
C LEU A 150 -17.17 12.94 7.57
N ARG A 151 -17.02 13.03 8.87
CA ARG A 151 -18.01 13.46 9.86
C ARG A 151 -17.47 14.63 10.65
#